data_AF-A0AB39NFC8-F1
#
_entry.id   AF-A0AB39NFC8-F1
#
_cell.length_a   1.000
_cell.length_b   1.000
_cell.length_c   1.000
_cell.angle_alpha   90.00
_cell.angle_beta   90.00
_cell.angle_gamma   90.00
#
_symmetry.space_group_name_H-M   'P 1'
#
loop_
_entity.id
_entity.type
_entity.pdbx_description
1 polymer ?
#
loop_
_entity_poly.entity_id
_entity_poly.type
_entity_poly.pdbx_seq_one_letter_code
_entity_poly.pdbx_strand_id
1 'polypeptide(L)'
;MEQSGTSTRLQAAVQDLASGVVSALRGGDHAHVVPPVGTDGEAGDLAPAAVRVLGADALLPGLLSRTPPDPAELAVFRKAFEAYPPRADAAPAVRWSHWAMARTLRRADPSSAEAPDEPDTAWLDGATWQVLTHQLAVLAPLALPGEDCAVSRLAEGRPVDVARGFVRAVRRRDWRQAAGAGRWLTLLPGVPETVGLEAGLDFVELMGGQDPLVALQVQAARRMRTGARG
;
A
#
# COMPACT_ATOMS: atom_id res chain seq x y z
N MET A 1 -30.99 -5.10 1.73
CA MET A 1 -30.56 -5.07 0.32
C MET A 1 -29.66 -3.87 -0.01
N GLU A 2 -29.58 -2.85 0.85
CA GLU A 2 -28.75 -1.64 0.62
C GLU A 2 -27.24 -1.87 0.80
N GLN A 3 -26.83 -2.75 1.72
CA GLN A 3 -25.41 -3.02 2.02
C GLN A 3 -24.61 -3.54 0.81
N SER A 4 -25.24 -4.35 -0.05
CA SER A 4 -24.58 -4.87 -1.26
C SER A 4 -24.32 -3.77 -2.29
N GLY A 5 -25.19 -2.76 -2.36
CA GLY A 5 -25.01 -1.60 -3.25
C GLY A 5 -23.85 -0.72 -2.79
N THR A 6 -23.77 -0.41 -1.50
CA THR A 6 -22.69 0.40 -0.92
C THR A 6 -21.33 -0.29 -1.05
N SER A 7 -21.26 -1.61 -0.84
CA SER A 7 -20.00 -2.38 -1.00
C SER A 7 -19.46 -2.33 -2.43
N THR A 8 -20.33 -2.51 -3.43
CA THR A 8 -19.91 -2.43 -4.85
C THR A 8 -19.43 -1.03 -5.22
N ARG A 9 -20.12 0.02 -4.75
CA ARG A 9 -19.71 1.41 -5.00
C ARG A 9 -18.38 1.75 -4.35
N LEU A 10 -18.17 1.32 -3.10
CA LEU A 10 -16.89 1.50 -2.43
C LEU A 10 -15.76 0.78 -3.19
N GLN A 11 -16.00 -0.44 -3.66
CA GLN A 11 -15.03 -1.17 -4.45
C GLN A 11 -14.65 -0.42 -5.74
N ALA A 12 -15.63 0.17 -6.44
CA ALA A 12 -15.37 0.99 -7.61
C ALA A 12 -14.52 2.23 -7.26
N ALA A 13 -14.89 2.96 -6.21
CA ALA A 13 -14.13 4.12 -5.73
C ALA A 13 -12.67 3.77 -5.35
N VAL A 14 -12.44 2.60 -4.76
CA VAL A 14 -11.08 2.10 -4.47
C VAL A 14 -10.32 1.78 -5.75
N GLN A 15 -10.96 1.17 -6.75
CA GLN A 15 -10.34 0.87 -8.04
C GLN A 15 -9.98 2.15 -8.81
N ASP A 16 -10.86 3.14 -8.81
CA ASP A 16 -10.63 4.44 -9.45
C ASP A 16 -9.46 5.17 -8.78
N LEU A 17 -9.46 5.25 -7.44
CA LEU A 17 -8.36 5.84 -6.68
C LEU A 17 -7.03 5.13 -6.96
N ALA A 18 -7.01 3.78 -6.90
CA ALA A 18 -5.80 3.01 -7.20
C ALA A 18 -5.31 3.25 -8.64
N SER A 19 -6.22 3.39 -9.61
CA SER A 19 -5.87 3.71 -11.00
C SER A 19 -5.27 5.11 -11.13
N GLY A 20 -5.81 6.09 -10.40
CA GLY A 20 -5.24 7.44 -10.29
C GLY A 20 -3.82 7.41 -9.73
N VAL A 21 -3.57 6.67 -8.64
CA VAL A 21 -2.23 6.49 -8.07
C VAL A 21 -1.27 5.88 -9.08
N VAL A 22 -1.69 4.82 -9.78
CA VAL A 22 -0.88 4.16 -10.83
C VAL A 22 -0.52 5.13 -11.95
N SER A 23 -1.48 5.96 -12.39
CA SER A 23 -1.24 6.97 -13.42
C SER A 23 -0.16 7.97 -12.98
N ALA A 24 -0.29 8.53 -11.78
CA ALA A 24 0.70 9.45 -11.21
C ALA A 24 2.08 8.77 -11.06
N LEU A 25 2.12 7.52 -10.57
CA LEU A 25 3.36 6.73 -10.49
C LEU A 25 3.98 6.45 -11.87
N ARG A 26 3.24 6.44 -12.97
CA ARG A 26 3.80 6.28 -14.32
C ARG A 26 4.27 7.60 -14.95
N GLY A 27 4.13 8.72 -14.23
CA GLY A 27 4.48 10.05 -14.73
C GLY A 27 3.31 10.77 -15.41
N GLY A 28 2.07 10.30 -15.21
CA GLY A 28 0.88 11.07 -15.54
C GLY A 28 0.78 12.35 -14.70
N ASP A 29 -0.19 13.21 -15.04
CA ASP A 29 -0.43 14.44 -14.29
C ASP A 29 -0.62 14.11 -12.79
N HIS A 30 0.15 14.79 -11.95
CA HIS A 30 0.09 14.62 -10.50
C HIS A 30 -1.10 15.38 -9.91
N ALA A 31 -1.77 16.18 -10.74
CA ALA A 31 -2.98 16.88 -10.36
C ALA A 31 -4.15 15.88 -10.23
N HIS A 32 -4.58 15.64 -9.00
CA HIS A 32 -5.86 15.02 -8.63
C HIS A 32 -5.89 13.48 -8.65
N VAL A 33 -4.97 12.86 -7.94
CA VAL A 33 -5.05 11.44 -7.58
C VAL A 33 -6.24 11.18 -6.66
N VAL A 34 -6.51 12.09 -5.71
CA VAL A 34 -7.66 12.02 -4.81
C VAL A 34 -8.68 13.09 -5.21
N PRO A 35 -9.95 12.74 -5.50
CA PRO A 35 -10.96 13.75 -5.80
C PRO A 35 -11.17 14.68 -4.58
N PRO A 36 -11.25 16.01 -4.78
CA PRO A 36 -11.30 16.97 -3.68
C PRO A 36 -12.59 16.86 -2.86
N VAL A 37 -12.52 17.29 -1.58
CA VAL A 37 -13.69 17.39 -0.70
C VAL A 37 -14.69 18.38 -1.32
N GLY A 38 -15.94 17.93 -1.53
CA GLY A 38 -17.03 18.81 -1.99
C GLY A 38 -17.26 18.82 -3.50
N THR A 39 -16.76 17.83 -4.25
CA THR A 39 -17.39 17.50 -5.54
C THR A 39 -18.84 17.07 -5.28
N ASP A 40 -19.81 17.87 -5.71
CA ASP A 40 -21.23 17.52 -5.62
C ASP A 40 -21.49 16.19 -6.33
N GLY A 41 -21.75 15.13 -5.56
CA GLY A 41 -22.04 13.78 -6.06
C GLY A 41 -21.62 12.65 -5.11
N GLU A 42 -22.29 11.50 -5.22
CA GLU A 42 -22.11 10.31 -4.36
C GLU A 42 -20.66 9.76 -4.31
N ALA A 43 -19.80 10.11 -5.28
CA ALA A 43 -18.38 9.73 -5.30
C ALA A 43 -17.53 10.50 -4.26
N GLY A 44 -17.89 11.75 -3.95
CA GLY A 44 -17.21 12.56 -2.92
C GLY A 44 -17.43 12.01 -1.50
N ASP A 45 -18.57 11.34 -1.27
CA ASP A 45 -18.91 10.73 0.02
C ASP A 45 -18.09 9.47 0.32
N LEU A 46 -17.66 8.74 -0.71
CA LEU A 46 -16.89 7.50 -0.56
C LEU A 46 -15.37 7.72 -0.56
N ALA A 47 -14.89 8.91 -0.94
CA ALA A 47 -13.46 9.19 -1.06
C ALA A 47 -12.69 8.92 0.25
N PRO A 48 -13.14 9.36 1.44
CA PRO A 48 -12.43 9.04 2.69
C PRO A 48 -12.38 7.53 2.97
N ALA A 49 -13.44 6.78 2.64
CA ALA A 49 -13.48 5.34 2.81
C ALA A 49 -12.53 4.63 1.83
N ALA A 50 -12.48 5.07 0.57
CA ALA A 50 -11.55 4.54 -0.43
C ALA A 50 -10.09 4.81 -0.05
N VAL A 51 -9.77 6.03 0.41
CA VAL A 51 -8.45 6.38 0.96
C VAL A 51 -8.12 5.52 2.16
N ARG A 52 -9.07 5.23 3.05
CA ARG A 52 -8.84 4.34 4.19
C ARG A 52 -8.52 2.90 3.77
N VAL A 53 -9.09 2.41 2.67
CA VAL A 53 -8.80 1.07 2.12
C VAL A 53 -7.41 1.04 1.47
N LEU A 54 -7.06 2.06 0.70
CA LEU A 54 -5.74 2.14 0.06
C LEU A 54 -4.62 2.44 1.06
N GLY A 55 -4.97 3.14 2.15
CA GLY A 55 -4.06 3.49 3.23
C GLY A 55 -2.99 4.49 2.79
N ALA A 56 -1.77 4.29 3.28
CA ALA A 56 -0.62 5.16 2.98
C ALA A 56 -0.31 5.28 1.48
N ASP A 57 -0.69 4.28 0.67
CA ASP A 57 -0.43 4.31 -0.76
C ASP A 57 -1.19 5.41 -1.51
N ALA A 58 -2.26 5.97 -0.93
CA ALA A 58 -2.99 7.09 -1.54
C ALA A 58 -2.12 8.35 -1.75
N LEU A 59 -1.07 8.53 -0.95
CA LEU A 59 -0.10 9.63 -1.10
C LEU A 59 1.29 9.15 -1.58
N LEU A 60 1.41 7.90 -2.01
CA LEU A 60 2.67 7.32 -2.48
C LEU A 60 3.38 8.12 -3.58
N PRO A 61 2.68 8.68 -4.60
CA PRO A 61 3.36 9.44 -5.65
C PRO A 61 4.11 10.65 -5.11
N GLY A 62 3.47 11.45 -4.24
CA GLY A 62 4.11 12.61 -3.60
C GLY A 62 5.28 12.20 -2.70
N LEU A 63 5.13 11.11 -1.94
CA LEU A 63 6.21 10.57 -1.10
C LEU A 63 7.44 10.15 -1.92
N LEU A 64 7.26 9.43 -3.02
CA LEU A 64 8.37 8.96 -3.85
C LEU A 64 9.00 10.08 -4.68
N SER A 65 8.22 11.06 -5.14
CA SER A 65 8.71 12.22 -5.88
C SER A 65 9.26 13.33 -4.96
N ARG A 66 9.11 13.20 -3.63
CA ARG A 66 9.43 14.24 -2.62
C ARG A 66 8.75 15.59 -2.91
N THR A 67 7.58 15.54 -3.53
CA THR A 67 6.75 16.71 -3.80
C THR A 67 5.67 16.79 -2.72
N PRO A 68 5.44 17.96 -2.09
CA PRO A 68 4.32 18.12 -1.17
C PRO A 68 3.01 17.73 -1.86
N PRO A 69 2.13 16.94 -1.20
CA PRO A 69 0.84 16.59 -1.78
C PRO A 69 -0.03 17.85 -1.91
N ASP A 70 -0.96 17.81 -2.86
CA ASP A 70 -1.93 18.89 -3.01
C ASP A 70 -2.73 19.08 -1.71
N PRO A 71 -2.98 20.33 -1.26
CA PRO A 71 -3.68 20.59 0.00
C PRO A 71 -5.07 19.96 0.07
N ALA A 72 -5.81 19.85 -1.05
CA ALA A 72 -7.12 19.22 -1.06
C ALA A 72 -7.03 17.70 -0.92
N GLU A 73 -6.04 17.06 -1.57
CA GLU A 73 -5.77 15.63 -1.39
C GLU A 73 -5.37 15.31 0.06
N LEU A 74 -4.51 16.15 0.65
CA LEU A 74 -4.10 16.02 2.04
C LEU A 74 -5.28 16.18 3.01
N ALA A 75 -6.22 17.07 2.71
CA ALA A 75 -7.44 17.24 3.50
C ALA A 75 -8.34 16.00 3.46
N VAL A 76 -8.51 15.36 2.30
CA VAL A 76 -9.26 14.08 2.18
C VAL A 76 -8.55 12.98 2.97
N PHE A 77 -7.22 12.90 2.87
CA PHE A 77 -6.43 11.90 3.60
C PHE A 77 -6.55 12.07 5.11
N ARG A 78 -6.48 13.32 5.60
CA ARG A 78 -6.70 13.65 7.02
C ARG A 78 -8.10 13.26 7.47
N LYS A 79 -9.13 13.59 6.68
CA LYS A 79 -10.51 13.20 6.94
C LYS A 79 -10.67 11.67 7.02
N ALA A 80 -10.02 10.92 6.12
CA ALA A 80 -10.02 9.45 6.15
C ALA A 80 -9.35 8.89 7.41
N PHE A 81 -8.22 9.47 7.81
CA PHE A 81 -7.52 9.08 9.03
C PHE A 81 -8.40 9.31 10.27
N GLU A 82 -8.97 10.50 10.44
CA GLU A 82 -9.78 10.87 11.60
C GLU A 82 -11.12 10.13 11.67
N ALA A 83 -11.76 9.87 10.52
CA ALA A 83 -13.07 9.22 10.48
C ALA A 83 -13.03 7.71 10.74
N TYR A 84 -11.88 7.05 10.54
CA TYR A 84 -11.76 5.58 10.61
C TYR A 84 -10.63 5.10 11.54
N PRO A 85 -10.64 5.47 12.83
CA PRO A 85 -9.70 4.92 13.80
C PRO A 85 -9.93 3.41 13.97
N PRO A 86 -8.87 2.60 14.15
CA PRO A 86 -9.00 1.20 14.48
C PRO A 86 -9.77 1.02 15.78
N ARG A 87 -10.70 0.06 15.80
CA ARG A 87 -11.31 -0.41 17.04
C ARG A 87 -10.27 -1.09 17.92
N ALA A 88 -10.51 -1.15 19.23
CA ALA A 88 -9.60 -1.79 20.18
C ALA A 88 -9.29 -3.26 19.81
N ASP A 89 -10.28 -3.96 19.27
CA ASP A 89 -10.23 -5.36 18.82
C ASP A 89 -9.86 -5.53 17.33
N ALA A 90 -9.46 -4.46 16.65
CA ALA A 90 -9.12 -4.53 15.23
C ALA A 90 -8.02 -5.56 14.96
N ALA A 91 -8.06 -6.20 13.78
CA ALA A 91 -6.99 -7.09 13.37
C ALA A 91 -5.64 -6.35 13.33
N PRO A 92 -4.51 -7.01 13.64
CA PRO A 92 -3.19 -6.36 13.67
C PRO A 92 -2.86 -5.59 12.38
N ALA A 93 -3.15 -6.16 11.21
CA ALA A 93 -2.93 -5.50 9.93
C ALA A 93 -3.70 -4.17 9.80
N VAL A 94 -4.91 -4.06 10.36
CA VAL A 94 -5.72 -2.84 10.33
C VAL A 94 -5.08 -1.74 11.16
N ARG A 95 -4.50 -2.08 12.33
CA ARG A 95 -3.73 -1.14 13.17
C ARG A 95 -2.47 -0.67 12.44
N TRP A 96 -1.74 -1.59 11.83
CA TRP A 96 -0.54 -1.28 11.05
C TRP A 96 -0.83 -0.39 9.83
N SER A 97 -1.90 -0.65 9.08
CA SER A 97 -2.32 0.22 7.97
C SER A 97 -2.67 1.63 8.45
N HIS A 98 -3.36 1.76 9.58
CA HIS A 98 -3.71 3.07 10.14
C HIS A 98 -2.48 3.81 10.71
N TRP A 99 -1.55 3.09 11.35
CA TRP A 99 -0.26 3.63 11.75
C TRP A 99 0.54 4.15 10.55
N ALA A 100 0.54 3.41 9.42
CA ALA A 100 1.15 3.86 8.18
C ALA A 100 0.54 5.18 7.69
N MET A 101 -0.80 5.32 7.76
CA MET A 101 -1.48 6.58 7.42
C MET A 101 -1.03 7.75 8.31
N ALA A 102 -0.95 7.54 9.63
CA ALA A 102 -0.49 8.57 10.55
C ALA A 102 0.96 9.01 10.24
N ARG A 103 1.84 8.05 9.94
CA ARG A 103 3.23 8.31 9.56
C ARG A 103 3.31 9.10 8.25
N THR A 104 2.49 8.76 7.26
CA THR A 104 2.38 9.49 6.00
C THR A 104 1.87 10.93 6.21
N LEU A 105 0.85 11.13 7.06
CA LEU A 105 0.36 12.47 7.40
C LEU A 105 1.45 13.34 8.01
N ARG A 106 2.22 12.81 8.97
CA ARG A 106 3.32 13.54 9.60
C ARG A 106 4.40 13.96 8.60
N ARG A 107 4.63 13.17 7.55
CA ARG A 107 5.58 13.54 6.48
C ARG A 107 5.05 14.63 5.58
N ALA A 108 3.78 14.54 5.22
CA ALA A 108 3.12 15.52 4.38
C ALA A 108 2.92 16.86 5.12
N ASP A 109 2.71 16.80 6.43
CA ASP A 109 2.52 17.96 7.30
C ASP A 109 3.29 17.77 8.62
N PRO A 110 4.56 18.23 8.68
CA PRO A 110 5.39 18.14 9.89
C PRO A 110 4.87 18.94 11.09
N SER A 111 3.89 19.84 10.89
CA SER A 111 3.25 20.58 11.99
C SER A 111 2.20 19.76 12.73
N SER A 112 1.84 18.59 12.20
CA SER A 112 0.93 17.64 12.82
C SER A 112 1.54 16.95 14.06
N ALA A 113 0.67 16.41 14.92
CA ALA A 113 0.98 15.88 16.25
C ALA A 113 2.03 14.75 16.29
N GLU A 114 2.41 14.36 17.51
CA GLU A 114 3.44 13.36 17.82
C GLU A 114 3.22 12.02 17.11
N ALA A 115 4.32 11.34 16.80
CA ALA A 115 4.29 10.06 16.11
C ALA A 115 3.56 9.00 16.96
N PRO A 116 2.56 8.28 16.42
CA PRO A 116 1.98 7.18 17.16
C PRO A 116 3.03 6.07 17.33
N ASP A 117 2.97 5.43 18.49
CA ASP A 117 3.78 4.25 18.80
C ASP A 117 3.57 3.15 17.76
N GLU A 118 4.64 2.41 17.47
CA GLU A 118 4.56 1.24 16.59
C GLU A 118 3.63 0.19 17.21
N PRO A 119 2.65 -0.34 16.45
CA PRO A 119 1.85 -1.46 16.92
C PRO A 119 2.71 -2.70 17.16
N ASP A 120 2.21 -3.65 17.96
CA ASP A 120 2.92 -4.90 18.20
C ASP A 120 3.07 -5.78 16.92
N THR A 121 4.19 -6.51 16.84
CA THR A 121 4.51 -7.50 15.79
C THR A 121 4.65 -8.92 16.31
N ALA A 122 4.42 -9.21 17.59
CA ALA A 122 4.58 -10.56 18.15
C ALA A 122 3.78 -11.65 17.40
N TRP A 123 2.65 -11.25 16.80
CA TRP A 123 1.82 -12.10 15.94
C TRP A 123 2.50 -12.55 14.63
N LEU A 124 3.61 -11.94 14.24
CA LEU A 124 4.44 -12.32 13.08
C LEU A 124 5.67 -13.16 13.45
N ASP A 125 6.18 -13.06 14.67
CA ASP A 125 7.45 -13.70 15.08
C ASP A 125 7.40 -15.24 14.93
N GLY A 126 6.27 -15.84 15.29
CA GLY A 126 6.02 -17.28 15.15
C GLY A 126 5.29 -17.68 13.86
N ALA A 127 5.04 -16.74 12.95
CA ALA A 127 4.23 -17.02 11.77
C ALA A 127 4.94 -18.00 10.81
N THR A 128 4.18 -18.93 10.25
CA THR A 128 4.65 -19.73 9.11
C THR A 128 4.93 -18.81 7.93
N TRP A 129 5.83 -19.20 7.02
CA TRP A 129 6.17 -18.39 5.86
C TRP A 129 4.95 -18.04 5.00
N GLN A 130 3.93 -18.90 4.95
CA GLN A 130 2.67 -18.64 4.24
C GLN A 130 1.90 -17.48 4.87
N VAL A 131 1.73 -17.52 6.20
CA VAL A 131 1.02 -16.48 6.95
C VAL A 131 1.80 -15.17 6.88
N LEU A 132 3.12 -15.23 7.12
CA LEU A 132 4.01 -14.07 7.02
C LEU A 132 3.88 -13.38 5.66
N THR A 133 4.03 -14.12 4.56
CA THR A 133 3.95 -13.54 3.22
C THR A 133 2.58 -12.93 2.95
N HIS A 134 1.50 -13.60 3.34
CA HIS A 134 0.16 -13.06 3.17
C HIS A 134 -0.02 -11.73 3.89
N GLN A 135 0.46 -11.65 5.12
CA GLN A 135 0.35 -10.46 5.97
C GLN A 135 1.23 -9.32 5.45
N LEU A 136 2.45 -9.63 5.00
CA LEU A 136 3.31 -8.66 4.33
C LEU A 136 2.67 -8.15 3.03
N ALA A 137 1.98 -8.99 2.26
CA ALA A 137 1.29 -8.52 1.06
C ALA A 137 0.12 -7.58 1.38
N VAL A 138 -0.64 -7.82 2.46
CA VAL A 138 -1.65 -6.87 2.95
C VAL A 138 -1.00 -5.57 3.42
N LEU A 139 0.17 -5.67 4.06
CA LEU A 139 0.96 -4.56 4.57
C LEU A 139 1.97 -4.01 3.56
N ALA A 140 1.79 -4.28 2.27
CA ALA A 140 2.66 -3.77 1.21
C ALA A 140 2.83 -2.24 1.22
N PRO A 141 1.84 -1.41 1.64
CA PRO A 141 2.04 0.04 1.79
C PRO A 141 3.16 0.44 2.78
N LEU A 142 3.58 -0.45 3.70
CA LEU A 142 4.72 -0.21 4.60
C LEU A 142 6.07 -0.43 3.93
N ALA A 143 6.12 -1.12 2.80
CA ALA A 143 7.34 -1.33 2.02
C ALA A 143 7.71 -0.04 1.28
N LEU A 144 8.54 0.79 1.91
CA LEU A 144 9.01 2.08 1.40
C LEU A 144 10.54 2.21 1.60
N PRO A 145 11.29 2.82 0.66
CA PRO A 145 12.74 2.98 0.80
C PRO A 145 13.12 3.87 1.99
N GLY A 146 14.13 3.46 2.75
CA GLY A 146 14.64 4.22 3.90
C GLY A 146 13.70 4.26 5.10
N GLU A 147 12.60 3.50 5.05
CA GLU A 147 11.65 3.38 6.14
C GLU A 147 11.99 2.20 7.05
N ASP A 148 12.18 2.52 8.34
CA ASP A 148 12.34 1.52 9.39
C ASP A 148 11.07 1.47 10.26
N CYS A 149 10.57 0.24 10.46
CA CYS A 149 9.50 -0.11 11.38
C CYS A 149 9.61 -1.60 11.76
N ALA A 150 8.95 -2.02 12.84
CA ALA A 150 9.03 -3.42 13.29
C ALA A 150 8.67 -4.45 12.20
N VAL A 151 7.71 -4.14 11.32
CA VAL A 151 7.34 -5.02 10.20
C VAL A 151 8.45 -5.12 9.16
N SER A 152 9.14 -4.01 8.83
CA SER A 152 10.24 -4.04 7.86
C SER A 152 11.45 -4.80 8.42
N ARG A 153 11.82 -4.58 9.67
CA ARG A 153 12.88 -5.34 10.36
C ARG A 153 12.60 -6.84 10.38
N LEU A 154 11.35 -7.24 10.61
CA LEU A 154 10.94 -8.64 10.58
C LEU A 154 11.06 -9.23 9.17
N ALA A 155 10.64 -8.49 8.15
CA ALA A 155 10.75 -8.92 6.76
C ALA A 155 12.21 -9.07 6.32
N GLU A 156 13.10 -8.16 6.75
CA GLU A 156 14.55 -8.21 6.51
C GLU A 156 15.22 -9.48 7.07
N GLY A 157 14.71 -10.01 8.17
CA GLY A 157 15.19 -11.27 8.74
C GLY A 157 14.72 -12.53 7.99
N ARG A 158 13.78 -12.41 7.03
CA ARG A 158 13.08 -13.56 6.42
C ARG A 158 12.93 -13.48 4.88
N PRO A 159 13.91 -12.99 4.10
CA PRO A 159 13.74 -12.76 2.65
C PRO A 159 13.42 -14.04 1.86
N VAL A 160 13.98 -15.18 2.24
CA VAL A 160 13.72 -16.48 1.58
C VAL A 160 12.26 -16.93 1.74
N ASP A 161 11.65 -16.64 2.89
CA ASP A 161 10.25 -16.99 3.14
C ASP A 161 9.31 -16.13 2.32
N VAL A 162 9.59 -14.83 2.21
CA VAL A 162 8.85 -13.91 1.34
C VAL A 162 9.01 -14.31 -0.13
N ALA A 163 10.22 -14.68 -0.55
CA ALA A 163 10.49 -15.16 -1.91
C ALA A 163 9.71 -16.45 -2.24
N ARG A 164 9.69 -17.42 -1.31
CA ARG A 164 8.88 -18.64 -1.44
C ARG A 164 7.39 -18.31 -1.53
N GLY A 165 6.94 -17.36 -0.73
CA GLY A 165 5.60 -16.82 -0.74
C GLY A 165 5.19 -16.18 -2.06
N PHE A 166 6.07 -15.35 -2.63
CA PHE A 166 5.91 -14.75 -3.96
C PHE A 166 5.73 -15.81 -5.04
N VAL A 167 6.66 -16.78 -5.15
CA VAL A 167 6.60 -17.86 -6.13
C VAL A 167 5.32 -18.69 -5.96
N ARG A 168 4.93 -18.97 -4.71
CA ARG A 168 3.67 -19.67 -4.44
C ARG A 168 2.46 -18.87 -4.91
N ALA A 169 2.41 -17.57 -4.63
CA ALA A 169 1.30 -16.70 -5.02
C ALA A 169 1.16 -16.66 -6.54
N VAL A 170 2.28 -16.50 -7.27
CA VAL A 170 2.33 -16.59 -8.74
C VAL A 170 1.77 -17.92 -9.23
N ARG A 171 2.23 -19.06 -8.68
CA ARG A 171 1.73 -20.39 -9.08
C ARG A 171 0.25 -20.61 -8.78
N ARG A 172 -0.28 -19.97 -7.73
CA ARG A 172 -1.69 -20.03 -7.36
C ARG A 172 -2.55 -18.98 -8.05
N ARG A 173 -1.96 -18.13 -8.90
CA ARG A 173 -2.62 -17.00 -9.56
C ARG A 173 -3.22 -16.00 -8.56
N ASP A 174 -2.64 -15.92 -7.37
CA ASP A 174 -2.97 -14.89 -6.39
C ASP A 174 -2.14 -13.65 -6.70
N TRP A 175 -2.58 -12.89 -7.69
CA TRP A 175 -1.82 -11.76 -8.23
C TRP A 175 -1.67 -10.62 -7.23
N ARG A 176 -2.65 -10.42 -6.33
CA ARG A 176 -2.57 -9.41 -5.28
C ARG A 176 -1.52 -9.76 -4.25
N GLN A 177 -1.52 -11.00 -3.76
CA GLN A 177 -0.48 -11.45 -2.84
C GLN A 177 0.90 -11.43 -3.51
N ALA A 178 1.00 -11.85 -4.78
CA ALA A 178 2.25 -11.83 -5.53
C ALA A 178 2.79 -10.39 -5.68
N ALA A 179 1.94 -9.42 -6.04
CA ALA A 179 2.37 -8.04 -6.23
C ALA A 179 2.81 -7.39 -4.91
N GLY A 180 2.04 -7.58 -3.83
CA GLY A 180 2.40 -7.07 -2.51
C GLY A 180 3.70 -7.69 -1.95
N ALA A 181 3.87 -9.01 -2.08
CA ALA A 181 5.11 -9.68 -1.68
C ALA A 181 6.29 -9.24 -2.57
N GLY A 182 6.07 -9.08 -3.87
CA GLY A 182 7.07 -8.60 -4.81
C GLY A 182 7.57 -7.19 -4.48
N ARG A 183 6.70 -6.29 -4.01
CA ARG A 183 7.08 -4.97 -3.51
C ARG A 183 8.00 -5.04 -2.29
N TRP A 184 7.75 -5.94 -1.34
CA TRP A 184 8.68 -6.14 -0.23
C TRP A 184 10.05 -6.61 -0.74
N LEU A 185 10.06 -7.61 -1.62
CA LEU A 185 11.30 -8.19 -2.15
C LEU A 185 12.20 -7.20 -2.90
N THR A 186 11.69 -6.05 -3.37
CA THR A 186 12.56 -5.02 -3.96
C THR A 186 13.38 -4.25 -2.93
N LEU A 187 12.99 -4.28 -1.65
CA LEU A 187 13.65 -3.59 -0.55
C LEU A 187 14.46 -4.54 0.34
N LEU A 188 14.11 -5.83 0.38
CA LEU A 188 14.79 -6.79 1.25
C LEU A 188 16.19 -7.14 0.72
N PRO A 189 17.22 -7.12 1.58
CA PRO A 189 18.50 -7.71 1.24
C PRO A 189 18.40 -9.24 1.19
N GLY A 190 19.30 -9.89 0.43
CA GLY A 190 19.41 -11.35 0.43
C GLY A 190 18.29 -12.10 -0.30
N VAL A 191 17.52 -11.44 -1.17
CA VAL A 191 16.56 -12.11 -2.05
C VAL A 191 17.31 -13.00 -3.05
N PRO A 192 16.99 -14.32 -3.15
CA PRO A 192 17.69 -15.20 -4.07
C PRO A 192 17.53 -14.77 -5.52
N GLU A 193 18.64 -14.67 -6.27
CA GLU A 193 18.64 -14.29 -7.69
C GLU A 193 17.78 -15.22 -8.55
N THR A 194 17.70 -16.50 -8.17
CA THR A 194 16.90 -17.54 -8.83
C THR A 194 15.39 -17.26 -8.84
N VAL A 195 14.91 -16.32 -8.01
CA VAL A 195 13.53 -15.83 -8.06
C VAL A 195 13.24 -15.06 -9.35
N GLY A 196 14.25 -14.42 -9.93
CA GLY A 196 14.08 -13.59 -11.13
C GLY A 196 13.06 -12.46 -10.90
N LEU A 197 13.16 -11.75 -9.76
CA LEU A 197 12.12 -10.83 -9.25
C LEU A 197 11.63 -9.82 -10.29
N GLU A 198 12.52 -9.26 -11.10
CA GLU A 198 12.15 -8.31 -12.15
C GLU A 198 11.20 -8.91 -13.18
N ALA A 199 11.62 -10.01 -13.83
CA ALA A 199 10.77 -10.73 -14.78
C ALA A 199 9.51 -11.29 -14.09
N GLY A 200 9.60 -11.66 -12.82
CA GLY A 200 8.46 -12.08 -12.02
C GLY A 200 7.43 -10.97 -11.82
N LEU A 201 7.85 -9.74 -11.54
CA LEU A 201 6.96 -8.58 -11.42
C LEU A 201 6.34 -8.20 -12.77
N ASP A 202 7.09 -8.28 -13.86
CA ASP A 202 6.57 -8.08 -15.22
C ASP A 202 5.47 -9.12 -15.55
N PHE A 203 5.71 -10.38 -15.19
CA PHE A 203 4.73 -11.44 -15.33
C PHE A 203 3.48 -11.21 -14.46
N VAL A 204 3.65 -10.77 -13.21
CA VAL A 204 2.53 -10.46 -12.32
C VAL A 204 1.69 -9.29 -12.84
N GLU A 205 2.32 -8.23 -13.35
CA GLU A 205 1.59 -7.11 -13.97
C GLU A 205 0.79 -7.58 -15.19
N LEU A 206 1.41 -8.36 -16.08
CA LEU A 206 0.76 -8.90 -17.27
C LEU A 206 -0.43 -9.80 -16.91
N MET A 207 -0.25 -10.71 -15.96
CA MET A 207 -1.27 -11.69 -15.58
C MET A 207 -2.35 -11.13 -14.64
N GLY A 208 -2.03 -10.08 -13.88
CA GLY A 208 -2.97 -9.32 -13.06
C GLY A 208 -4.03 -8.58 -13.87
N GLY A 209 -3.82 -8.44 -15.18
CA GLY A 209 -4.77 -7.85 -16.11
C GLY A 209 -5.06 -6.40 -15.78
N GLN A 210 -6.35 -6.06 -15.64
CA GLN A 210 -6.81 -4.70 -15.35
C GLN A 210 -7.06 -4.45 -13.86
N ASP A 211 -6.52 -5.26 -12.94
CA ASP A 211 -6.67 -4.99 -11.50
C ASP A 211 -5.73 -3.84 -11.08
N PRO A 212 -6.25 -2.64 -10.76
CA PRO A 212 -5.42 -1.49 -10.42
C PRO A 212 -4.68 -1.68 -9.10
N LEU A 213 -5.16 -2.54 -8.20
CA LEU A 213 -4.45 -2.83 -6.94
C LEU A 213 -3.19 -3.68 -7.19
N VAL A 214 -3.23 -4.57 -8.19
CA VAL A 214 -2.03 -5.31 -8.62
C VAL A 214 -1.05 -4.35 -9.29
N ALA A 215 -1.54 -3.54 -10.24
CA ALA A 215 -0.72 -2.55 -10.94
C ALA A 215 -0.05 -1.57 -9.97
N LEU A 216 -0.77 -1.09 -8.95
CA LEU A 216 -0.25 -0.20 -7.92
C LEU A 216 0.98 -0.79 -7.22
N GLN A 217 0.89 -2.02 -6.73
CA GLN A 217 2.00 -2.63 -6.00
C GLN A 217 3.21 -2.90 -6.90
N VAL A 218 3.00 -3.29 -8.16
CA VAL A 218 4.11 -3.48 -9.12
C VAL A 218 4.77 -2.14 -9.47
N GLN A 219 3.99 -1.09 -9.73
CA GLN A 219 4.53 0.24 -10.06
C GLN A 219 5.27 0.87 -8.87
N ALA A 220 4.74 0.70 -7.65
CA ALA A 220 5.43 1.06 -6.41
C ALA A 220 6.80 0.36 -6.32
N ALA A 221 6.82 -0.96 -6.49
CA ALA A 221 8.05 -1.76 -6.46
C ALA A 221 9.10 -1.28 -7.49
N ARG A 222 8.67 -0.97 -8.73
CA ARG A 222 9.55 -0.46 -9.78
C ARG A 222 10.13 0.91 -9.44
N ARG A 223 9.31 1.85 -8.98
CA ARG A 223 9.73 3.22 -8.65
C ARG A 223 10.74 3.26 -7.50
N MET A 224 10.53 2.42 -6.49
CA MET A 224 11.46 2.28 -5.37
C MET A 224 12.85 1.81 -5.83
N ARG A 225 12.88 0.84 -6.75
CA ARG A 225 14.12 0.31 -7.30
C ARG A 225 14.87 1.31 -8.18
N THR A 226 14.15 2.14 -8.94
CA THR A 226 14.78 3.21 -9.74
C THR A 226 15.33 4.33 -8.87
N GLY A 227 14.64 4.68 -7.76
CA GLY A 227 15.11 5.69 -6.81
C GLY A 227 16.29 5.23 -5.95
N ALA A 228 16.42 3.93 -5.68
CA ALA A 228 17.56 3.36 -4.95
C ALA A 228 18.87 3.25 -5.76
N ARG A 229 18.81 3.48 -7.08
CA ARG A 229 19.98 3.48 -7.98
C ARG A 229 20.52 4.89 -8.28
N GLY A 230 19.96 5.92 -7.64
CA GLY A 230 20.37 7.32 -7.76
C GLY A 230 21.25 7.79 -6.61
#